data_AF-A0A0V7YWQ0-F1
#
_entry.id   AF-A0A0V7YWQ0-F1
#
_cell.length_a   1.000
_cell.length_b   1.000
_cell.length_c   1.000
_cell.angle_alpha   90.00
_cell.angle_beta   90.00
_cell.angle_gamma   90.00
#
_symmetry.space_group_name_H-M   'P 1'
#
loop_
_entity.id
_entity.type
_entity.pdbx_description
1 polymer ?
#
loop_
_entity_poly.entity_id
_entity_poly.type
_entity_poly.pdbx_seq_one_letter_code
_entity_poly.pdbx_strand_id
1 'polypeptide(L)'
;MGALLIAMAVKHFIADFLVQTEWMARGKERLRGWGPPLAAHAGVHALGTLTIVAVFRPSLWWLSGVDLVVHWLIDRGKTLCAHRFQFPITDVRFWWLIGFDQFLHQATNVVLSVSMVAL
;
A
#
# COMPACT_ATOMS: atom_id res chain seq x y z
N MET A 1 -13.28 1.35 -16.51
CA MET A 1 -12.56 0.39 -15.66
C MET A 1 -11.06 0.35 -15.94
N GLY A 2 -10.61 0.09 -17.18
CA GLY A 2 -9.17 -0.01 -17.49
C GLY A 2 -8.33 1.20 -17.04
N ALA A 3 -8.78 2.43 -17.30
CA ALA A 3 -8.08 3.64 -16.87
C ALA A 3 -7.94 3.76 -15.33
N LEU A 4 -8.96 3.34 -14.56
CA LEU A 4 -8.92 3.33 -13.09
C LEU A 4 -7.87 2.34 -12.56
N LEU A 5 -7.87 1.12 -13.11
CA LEU A 5 -6.89 0.09 -12.72
C LEU A 5 -5.45 0.55 -12.99
N ILE A 6 -5.21 1.16 -14.16
CA ILE A 6 -3.90 1.72 -14.51
C ILE A 6 -3.54 2.86 -13.55
N ALA A 7 -4.46 3.80 -13.27
CA ALA A 7 -4.21 4.90 -12.36
C ALA A 7 -3.85 4.41 -10.95
N MET A 8 -4.58 3.41 -10.42
CA MET A 8 -4.29 2.84 -9.11
C MET A 8 -2.96 2.06 -9.08
N ALA A 9 -2.62 1.34 -10.16
CA ALA A 9 -1.33 0.67 -10.28
C ALA A 9 -0.16 1.67 -10.34
N VAL A 10 -0.31 2.76 -11.12
CA VAL A 10 0.68 3.84 -11.21
C VAL A 10 0.82 4.56 -9.87
N LYS A 11 -0.29 4.86 -9.18
CA LYS A 11 -0.30 5.40 -7.81
C LYS A 11 0.56 4.55 -6.90
N HIS A 12 0.30 3.25 -6.88
CA HIS A 12 1.04 2.32 -6.04
C HIS A 12 2.53 2.32 -6.37
N PHE A 13 2.90 2.24 -7.65
CA PHE A 13 4.31 2.27 -8.05
C PHE A 13 5.02 3.56 -7.60
N ILE A 14 4.39 4.71 -7.82
CA ILE A 14 4.93 6.00 -7.39
C ILE A 14 5.11 6.04 -5.86
N ALA A 15 4.10 5.61 -5.12
CA ALA A 15 4.09 5.72 -3.66
C ALA A 15 5.09 4.75 -2.99
N ASP A 16 5.18 3.49 -3.44
CA ASP A 16 6.09 2.49 -2.86
C ASP A 16 7.55 2.68 -3.28
N PHE A 17 7.80 3.13 -4.52
CA PHE A 17 9.15 3.06 -5.10
C PHE A 17 9.79 4.41 -5.40
N LEU A 18 9.01 5.47 -5.68
CA LEU A 18 9.56 6.77 -6.08
C LEU A 18 9.49 7.82 -4.96
N VAL A 19 8.35 7.90 -4.26
CA VAL A 19 8.10 8.89 -3.21
C VAL A 19 8.47 8.37 -1.82
N GLN A 20 8.49 7.05 -1.64
CA GLN A 20 8.89 6.44 -0.37
C GLN A 20 10.33 6.84 -0.02
N THR A 21 10.47 7.61 1.05
CA THR A 21 11.78 8.05 1.55
C THR A 21 12.48 6.93 2.33
N GLU A 22 13.79 7.05 2.54
CA GLU A 22 14.53 6.12 3.40
C GLU A 22 13.95 6.07 4.82
N TRP A 23 13.50 7.20 5.36
CA TRP A 23 12.88 7.27 6.69
C TRP A 23 11.58 6.45 6.74
N MET A 24 10.74 6.51 5.70
CA MET A 24 9.55 5.68 5.58
C MET A 24 9.92 4.20 5.46
N ALA A 25 10.74 3.86 4.46
CA ALA A 25 11.09 2.48 4.11
C ALA A 25 11.76 1.75 5.27
N ARG A 26 12.80 2.34 5.88
CA ARG A 26 13.50 1.72 7.02
C ARG A 26 12.75 1.88 8.34
N GLY A 27 11.96 2.94 8.46
CA GLY A 27 11.22 3.24 9.69
C GLY A 27 10.03 2.32 9.91
N LYS A 28 9.24 2.06 8.86
CA LYS A 28 8.05 1.20 8.94
C LYS A 28 8.38 -0.24 9.32
N GLU A 29 9.58 -0.69 8.93
CA GLU A 29 10.11 -2.02 9.23
C GLU A 29 10.61 -2.19 10.68
N ARG A 30 10.60 -1.15 11.54
CA ARG A 30 11.11 -1.27 12.91
C ARG A 30 10.12 -1.99 13.84
N LEU A 31 10.63 -2.59 14.92
CA LEU A 31 9.78 -3.15 15.98
C LEU A 31 9.25 -2.08 16.95
N ARG A 32 9.96 -0.97 17.11
CA ARG A 32 9.58 0.20 17.93
C ARG A 32 9.74 1.49 17.14
N GLY A 33 8.92 2.50 17.43
CA GLY A 33 8.96 3.79 16.73
C GLY A 33 8.60 3.71 15.25
N TRP A 34 7.93 2.64 14.81
CA TRP A 34 7.50 2.41 13.43
C TRP A 34 6.22 3.17 13.06
N GLY A 35 5.44 3.60 14.05
CA GLY A 35 4.13 4.23 13.85
C GLY A 35 4.18 5.44 12.92
N PRO A 36 4.97 6.50 13.24
CA PRO A 36 5.08 7.68 12.38
C PRO A 36 5.54 7.41 10.94
N PRO A 37 6.62 6.64 10.67
CA PRO A 37 7.04 6.36 9.29
C PRO A 37 6.03 5.50 8.52
N LEU A 38 5.39 4.53 9.18
CA LEU A 38 4.32 3.74 8.53
C LEU A 38 3.10 4.60 8.23
N ALA A 39 2.67 5.45 9.17
CA ALA A 39 1.54 6.35 8.97
C ALA A 39 1.80 7.33 7.82
N ALA A 40 3.03 7.86 7.73
CA ALA A 40 3.40 8.76 6.64
C ALA A 40 3.40 8.04 5.29
N HIS A 41 3.93 6.82 5.21
CA HIS A 41 3.91 6.02 4.00
C HIS A 41 2.48 5.66 3.57
N ALA A 42 1.67 5.06 4.45
CA ALA A 42 0.26 4.76 4.16
C ALA A 42 -0.54 6.03 3.84
N GLY A 43 -0.18 7.17 4.42
CA GLY A 43 -0.74 8.49 4.10
C GLY A 43 -0.49 8.92 2.65
N VAL A 44 0.68 8.64 2.08
CA VAL A 44 0.96 8.89 0.66
C VAL A 44 0.02 8.07 -0.23
N HIS A 45 -0.22 6.80 0.11
CA HIS A 45 -1.18 5.96 -0.61
C HIS A 45 -2.61 6.50 -0.51
N ALA A 46 -3.03 6.85 0.70
CA ALA A 46 -4.35 7.43 0.94
C ALA A 46 -4.56 8.73 0.16
N LEU A 47 -3.58 9.64 0.11
CA LEU A 47 -3.62 10.88 -0.66
C LEU A 47 -3.68 10.62 -2.17
N GLY A 48 -2.91 9.65 -2.66
CA GLY A 48 -2.96 9.23 -4.06
C GLY A 48 -4.33 8.67 -4.43
N THR A 49 -4.90 7.82 -3.57
CA THR A 49 -6.26 7.27 -3.75
C THR A 49 -7.31 8.38 -3.69
N LEU A 50 -7.21 9.32 -2.75
CA LEU A 50 -8.13 10.46 -2.68
C LEU A 50 -8.10 11.29 -3.96
N THR A 51 -6.91 11.52 -4.52
CA THR A 51 -6.74 12.26 -5.77
C THR A 51 -7.44 11.55 -6.93
N ILE A 52 -7.27 10.23 -7.04
CA ILE A 52 -7.96 9.43 -8.07
C ILE A 52 -9.48 9.47 -7.85
N VAL A 53 -9.94 9.23 -6.62
CA VAL A 53 -11.36 9.26 -6.27
C VAL A 53 -11.97 10.63 -6.59
N ALA A 54 -11.28 11.74 -6.29
CA ALA A 54 -11.75 13.09 -6.58
C ALA A 54 -11.89 13.38 -8.09
N VAL A 55 -11.17 12.66 -8.96
CA VAL A 55 -11.30 12.81 -10.42
C VAL A 55 -12.43 11.92 -10.97
N PHE A 56 -12.56 10.69 -10.47
CA PHE A 56 -13.47 9.70 -11.07
C PHE A 56 -14.82 9.58 -10.37
N ARG A 57 -14.85 9.63 -9.03
CA ARG A 57 -16.03 9.46 -8.16
C ARG A 57 -15.93 10.23 -6.82
N PRO A 58 -16.06 11.57 -6.83
CA PRO A 58 -15.83 12.38 -5.62
C PRO A 58 -16.72 12.01 -4.42
N SER A 59 -17.93 11.51 -4.66
CA SER A 59 -18.86 11.07 -3.60
C SER A 59 -18.31 9.92 -2.74
N LEU A 60 -17.33 9.16 -3.25
CA LEU A 60 -16.73 8.01 -2.58
C LEU A 60 -15.39 8.35 -1.90
N TRP A 61 -15.16 9.60 -1.51
CA TRP A 61 -13.92 10.07 -0.86
C TRP A 61 -13.45 9.19 0.31
N TRP A 62 -14.39 8.56 1.03
CA TRP A 62 -14.12 7.68 2.16
C TRP A 62 -13.29 6.44 1.78
N LEU A 63 -13.26 6.05 0.50
CA LEU A 63 -12.40 4.98 -0.01
C LEU A 63 -10.90 5.26 0.22
N SER A 64 -10.50 6.53 0.29
CA SER A 64 -9.13 6.92 0.70
C SER A 64 -8.80 6.49 2.13
N GLY A 65 -9.76 6.61 3.05
CA GLY A 65 -9.61 6.15 4.43
C GLY A 65 -9.54 4.62 4.52
N VAL A 66 -10.26 3.91 3.64
CA VAL A 66 -10.15 2.45 3.54
C VAL A 66 -8.76 2.05 3.05
N ASP A 67 -8.24 2.70 2.00
CA ASP A 67 -6.89 2.45 1.48
C ASP A 67 -5.84 2.69 2.58
N LEU A 68 -5.96 3.77 3.35
CA LEU A 68 -5.06 4.07 4.47
C LEU A 68 -4.97 2.90 5.47
N VAL A 69 -6.12 2.40 5.91
CA VAL A 69 -6.20 1.34 6.94
C VAL A 69 -5.69 0.01 6.37
N VAL A 70 -6.14 -0.38 5.18
CA VAL A 70 -5.75 -1.65 4.56
C VAL A 70 -4.25 -1.65 4.25
N HIS A 71 -3.71 -0.58 3.66
CA HIS A 71 -2.29 -0.45 3.35
C HIS A 71 -1.43 -0.52 4.61
N TRP A 72 -1.82 0.20 5.67
CA TRP A 72 -1.16 0.12 6.97
C TRP A 72 -1.11 -1.33 7.50
N LEU A 73 -2.24 -2.04 7.47
CA LEU A 73 -2.34 -3.40 7.97
C LEU A 73 -1.46 -4.38 7.18
N ILE A 74 -1.46 -4.28 5.85
CA ILE A 74 -0.63 -5.14 4.97
C ILE A 74 0.85 -4.92 5.29
N ASP A 75 1.32 -3.68 5.24
CA ASP A 75 2.71 -3.33 5.50
C ASP A 75 3.17 -3.78 6.88
N ARG A 76 2.31 -3.58 7.90
CA ARG A 76 2.63 -3.98 9.26
C ARG A 76 2.66 -5.50 9.38
N GLY A 77 1.70 -6.20 8.77
CA GLY A 77 1.68 -7.65 8.71
C GLY A 77 2.94 -8.21 8.07
N LYS A 78 3.35 -7.67 6.91
CA LYS A 78 4.60 -8.05 6.24
C LYS A 78 5.81 -7.81 7.13
N THR A 79 5.91 -6.66 7.77
CA THR A 79 7.02 -6.33 8.70
C THR A 79 7.10 -7.38 9.83
N LEU A 80 5.96 -7.71 10.46
CA LEU A 80 5.92 -8.68 11.56
C LEU A 80 6.34 -10.08 11.09
N CYS A 81 5.88 -10.51 9.91
CA CYS A 81 6.32 -11.76 9.29
C CYS A 81 7.83 -11.75 9.00
N ALA A 82 8.36 -10.65 8.44
CA ALA A 82 9.78 -10.51 8.14
C ALA A 82 10.64 -10.65 9.40
N HIS A 83 10.25 -10.02 10.51
CA HIS A 83 10.93 -10.16 11.80
C HIS A 83 10.78 -11.55 12.42
N ARG A 84 9.63 -12.20 12.25
CA ARG A 84 9.37 -13.52 12.83
C ARG A 84 10.16 -14.64 12.16
N PHE A 85 10.34 -14.55 10.84
CA PHE A 85 10.91 -15.63 10.04
C PHE A 85 12.36 -15.35 9.58
N GLN A 86 12.75 -14.09 9.42
CA GLN A 86 14.11 -13.65 9.07
C GLN A 86 14.73 -14.42 7.89
N PHE A 87 13.96 -14.69 6.84
CA PHE A 87 14.47 -15.35 5.64
C PHE A 87 15.57 -14.48 4.99
N PRO A 88 16.76 -15.03 4.70
CA PRO A 88 17.79 -14.29 3.97
C PRO A 88 17.35 -14.09 2.52
N ILE A 89 17.90 -13.08 1.84
CA ILE A 89 17.58 -12.77 0.43
C ILE A 89 17.88 -13.94 -0.54
N THR A 90 18.76 -14.87 -0.15
CA THR A 90 19.09 -16.09 -0.89
C THR A 90 18.03 -17.19 -0.75
N ASP A 91 17.06 -17.04 0.16
CA ASP A 91 15.95 -17.97 0.37
C ASP A 91 14.74 -17.55 -0.48
N VAL A 92 14.14 -18.48 -1.21
CA VAL A 92 12.96 -18.21 -2.05
C VAL A 92 11.78 -17.64 -1.26
N ARG A 93 11.67 -17.99 0.04
CA ARG A 93 10.58 -17.53 0.91
C ARG A 93 10.67 -16.03 1.22
N PHE A 94 11.86 -15.43 1.15
CA PHE A 94 12.02 -13.98 1.19
C PHE A 94 11.25 -13.32 0.03
N TRP A 95 11.40 -13.88 -1.17
CA TRP A 95 10.72 -13.40 -2.37
C TRP A 95 9.22 -13.68 -2.35
N TRP A 96 8.77 -14.78 -1.74
CA TRP A 96 7.34 -15.03 -1.52
C TRP A 96 6.71 -13.95 -0.63
N LEU A 97 7.39 -13.57 0.46
CA LEU A 97 6.87 -12.53 1.35
C LEU A 97 6.74 -11.18 0.64
N ILE A 98 7.77 -10.79 -0.13
CA ILE A 98 7.74 -9.55 -0.93
C ILE A 98 6.66 -9.64 -2.02
N GLY A 99 6.58 -10.75 -2.75
CA GLY A 99 5.60 -10.92 -3.81
C GLY A 99 4.16 -10.90 -3.30
N PHE A 100 3.92 -11.53 -2.15
CA PHE A 100 2.59 -11.55 -1.52
C PHE A 100 2.18 -10.17 -1.00
N ASP A 101 3.12 -9.42 -0.43
CA ASP A 101 2.93 -8.02 -0.06
C ASP A 101 2.47 -7.19 -1.27
N GLN A 102 3.19 -7.24 -2.38
CA GLN A 102 2.82 -6.52 -3.60
C GLN A 102 1.48 -6.99 -4.18
N PHE A 103 1.20 -8.29 -4.12
CA PHE A 103 -0.10 -8.84 -4.55
C PHE A 103 -1.27 -8.29 -3.73
N LEU A 104 -1.17 -8.24 -2.39
CA LEU A 104 -2.25 -7.75 -1.54
C LEU A 104 -2.55 -6.27 -1.79
N HIS A 105 -1.53 -5.45 -2.03
CA HIS A 105 -1.73 -4.05 -2.38
C HIS A 105 -2.42 -3.88 -3.74
N GLN A 106 -2.05 -4.67 -4.76
CA GLN A 106 -2.76 -4.65 -6.05
C GLN A 106 -4.18 -5.20 -5.95
N ALA A 107 -4.42 -6.23 -5.15
CA ALA A 107 -5.77 -6.73 -4.88
C ALA A 107 -6.64 -5.62 -4.25
N THR A 108 -6.08 -4.86 -3.30
CA THR A 108 -6.73 -3.69 -2.71
C THR A 108 -7.06 -2.63 -3.76
N ASN A 109 -6.10 -2.28 -4.63
CA ASN A 109 -6.32 -1.35 -5.74
C ASN A 109 -7.44 -1.79 -6.69
N VAL A 110 -7.52 -3.09 -6.99
CA VAL A 110 -8.60 -3.66 -7.82
C VAL A 110 -9.95 -3.52 -7.13
N VAL A 111 -10.04 -3.88 -5.84
CA VAL A 111 -11.29 -3.75 -5.06
C VAL A 111 -11.75 -2.29 -5.02
N LEU A 112 -10.86 -1.34 -4.73
CA LEU A 112 -11.20 0.08 -4.72
C LEU A 112 -11.65 0.56 -6.11
N SER A 113 -11.01 0.10 -7.18
CA SER A 113 -11.40 0.41 -8.56
C SER A 113 -12.79 -0.13 -8.90
N VAL A 114 -13.10 -1.35 -8.46
CA VAL A 114 -14.41 -1.97 -8.64
C VAL A 114 -15.47 -1.21 -7.87
N SER A 115 -15.21 -0.86 -6.61
CA SER A 115 -16.13 -0.08 -5.77
C SER A 115 -16.47 1.27 -6.40
N MET A 116 -15.51 1.97 -7.02
CA MET A 116 -15.77 3.24 -7.73
C MET A 116 -16.64 3.08 -8.99
N VAL A 117 -16.76 1.87 -9.56
CA VAL A 117 -17.62 1.63 -10.72
C VAL A 117 -18.99 1.11 -10.30
N ALA A 118 -19.04 0.34 -9.21
CA ALA A 118 -20.25 -0.35 -8.76
C ALA A 118 -21.14 0.47 -7.80
N LEU A 119 -20.57 1.46 -7.11
CA LEU A 119 -21.27 2.38 -6.20
C LEU A 119 -21.39 3.77 -6.83
#